data_AF-A0A699TYR9-F1
#
_entry.id   AF-A0A699TYR9-F1
#
_cell.length_a   1.000
_cell.length_b   1.000
_cell.length_c   1.000
_cell.angle_alpha   90.00
_cell.angle_beta   90.00
_cell.angle_gamma   90.00
#
_symmetry.space_group_name_H-M   'P 1'
#
loop_
_entity.id
_entity.type
_entity.pdbx_description
1 polymer ?
#
loop_
_entity_poly.entity_id
_entity_poly.type
_entity_poly.pdbx_seq_one_letter_code
_entity_poly.pdbx_strand_id
1 'polypeptide(L)'
;MGFMVNQMDVKSAFLYESIKEEVYFCQPFRFKDLDYPDMVYKVVKAIYGLNQAPRAWYETLANYLLENGFQIGLQVKQKQDGIFISQDKYVAENLRKFGLTDGKSSSTPIDTEKPLLKDPNGEDMDVHTYISTIGYLMYLTSSRPDIMFAVYTCAHFC
;
A
#
# COMPACT_ATOMS: atom_id res chain seq x y z
N MET A 1 -11.35 -12.58 14.83
CA MET A 1 -11.12 -11.17 15.25
C MET A 1 -11.38 -10.26 14.04
N GLY A 2 -12.22 -9.23 14.11
CA GLY A 2 -12.54 -8.34 12.98
C GLY A 2 -11.61 -7.13 12.88
N PHE A 3 -11.18 -6.74 11.68
CA PHE A 3 -10.43 -5.49 11.48
C PHE A 3 -11.36 -4.29 11.57
N MET A 4 -11.04 -3.33 12.42
CA MET A 4 -11.68 -2.02 12.37
C MET A 4 -11.12 -1.25 11.18
N VAL A 5 -11.86 -1.24 10.08
CA VAL A 5 -11.53 -0.46 8.88
C VAL A 5 -12.28 0.86 8.97
N ASN A 6 -11.53 1.96 9.03
CA ASN A 6 -12.09 3.29 8.90
C ASN A 6 -12.00 3.68 7.42
N GLN A 7 -13.15 3.84 6.77
CA GLN A 7 -13.23 4.30 5.39
C GLN A 7 -13.59 5.78 5.37
N MET A 8 -12.84 6.56 4.59
CA MET A 8 -13.10 7.97 4.35
C MET A 8 -13.27 8.19 2.85
N ASP A 9 -14.36 8.86 2.47
CA ASP A 9 -14.57 9.34 1.11
C ASP A 9 -14.19 10.82 1.03
N VAL A 10 -13.25 11.14 0.13
CA VAL A 10 -12.75 12.51 -0.03
C VAL A 10 -13.51 13.18 -1.16
N LYS A 11 -14.40 14.11 -0.79
CA LYS A 11 -15.11 14.94 -1.77
C LYS A 11 -14.13 15.82 -2.52
N SER A 12 -14.29 15.89 -3.84
CA SER A 12 -13.53 16.82 -4.70
C SER A 12 -12.02 16.58 -4.73
N ALA A 13 -11.55 15.34 -4.47
CA ALA A 13 -10.13 14.95 -4.44
C ALA A 13 -9.32 15.53 -5.61
N PHE A 14 -9.84 15.50 -6.84
CA PHE A 14 -9.08 15.95 -8.01
C PHE A 14 -9.13 17.46 -8.24
N LEU A 15 -10.18 18.15 -7.77
CA LEU A 15 -10.48 19.54 -8.17
C LEU A 15 -9.55 20.60 -7.58
N TYR A 16 -8.66 20.22 -6.67
CA TYR A 16 -7.68 21.13 -6.07
C TYR A 16 -6.27 20.95 -6.61
N GLU A 17 -5.99 19.83 -7.28
CA GLU A 17 -4.65 19.47 -7.73
C GLU A 17 -4.36 19.98 -9.14
N SER A 18 -3.17 20.53 -9.36
CA SER A 18 -2.66 20.84 -10.69
C SER A 18 -2.10 19.59 -11.37
N ILE A 19 -2.37 19.41 -12.65
CA ILE A 19 -1.72 18.37 -13.45
C ILE A 19 -0.35 18.87 -13.94
N LYS A 20 0.67 18.00 -13.94
CA LYS A 20 2.00 18.33 -14.44
C LYS A 20 2.04 18.28 -15.97
N GLU A 21 1.27 17.38 -16.55
CA GLU A 21 1.15 17.17 -17.98
C GLU A 21 0.24 18.21 -18.61
N GLU A 22 0.58 18.64 -19.83
CA GLU A 22 -0.29 19.52 -20.60
C GLU A 22 -1.41 18.72 -21.25
N VAL A 23 -2.64 18.97 -20.80
CA VAL A 23 -3.83 18.34 -21.36
C VAL A 23 -4.79 19.40 -21.86
N TYR A 24 -5.35 19.14 -23.03
CA TYR A 24 -6.32 20.01 -23.69
C TYR A 24 -7.62 19.24 -23.95
N PHE A 25 -8.76 19.93 -23.94
CA PHE A 25 -10.04 19.35 -24.33
C PHE A 25 -10.68 20.15 -25.47
N CYS A 26 -11.27 19.42 -26.42
CA CYS A 26 -12.09 20.02 -27.46
C CYS A 26 -13.31 20.70 -26.85
N GLN A 27 -13.71 21.83 -27.41
CA GLN A 27 -14.87 22.55 -26.91
C GLN A 27 -16.11 21.64 -26.90
N PRO A 28 -16.87 21.58 -25.80
CA PRO A 28 -18.05 20.74 -25.72
C PRO A 28 -19.11 21.29 -26.69
N PHE A 29 -19.89 20.39 -27.29
CA PHE A 29 -20.83 20.72 -28.36
C PHE A 29 -21.78 21.90 -28.03
N ARG A 30 -22.17 22.08 -26.77
CA ARG A 30 -23.07 23.15 -26.31
C ARG A 30 -22.37 24.41 -25.80
N PHE A 31 -21.05 24.44 -25.83
CA PHE A 31 -20.20 25.51 -25.27
C PHE A 31 -19.11 25.93 -26.27
N LYS A 32 -19.36 25.73 -27.57
CA LYS A 32 -18.48 26.22 -28.62
C LYS A 32 -18.55 27.74 -28.68
N ASP A 33 -17.39 28.36 -28.61
CA ASP A 33 -17.20 29.76 -28.91
C ASP A 33 -17.41 29.99 -30.43
N LEU A 34 -18.27 30.94 -30.78
CA LEU A 34 -18.60 31.24 -32.18
C LEU A 34 -17.51 32.05 -32.86
N ASP A 35 -16.77 32.87 -32.11
CA ASP A 35 -15.67 33.68 -32.61
C ASP A 35 -14.39 32.84 -32.77
N TYR A 36 -14.26 31.79 -31.95
CA TYR A 36 -13.10 30.91 -31.92
C TYR A 36 -13.46 29.42 -31.96
N PRO A 37 -14.07 28.92 -33.06
CA PRO A 37 -14.63 27.56 -33.11
C PRO A 37 -13.60 26.43 -33.04
N ASP A 38 -12.35 26.70 -33.43
CA ASP A 38 -11.26 25.72 -33.49
C ASP A 38 -10.33 25.75 -32.27
N MET A 39 -10.58 26.63 -31.30
CA MET A 39 -9.79 26.68 -30.08
C MET A 39 -10.06 25.46 -29.19
N VAL A 40 -9.09 25.13 -28.35
CA VAL A 40 -9.20 24.08 -27.32
C VAL A 40 -8.92 24.68 -25.96
N TYR A 41 -9.48 24.06 -24.92
CA TYR A 41 -9.28 24.52 -23.56
C TYR A 41 -8.12 23.76 -22.90
N LYS A 42 -7.20 24.48 -22.27
CA LYS A 42 -6.15 23.87 -21.44
C LYS A 42 -6.70 23.49 -20.07
N VAL A 43 -6.50 22.25 -19.66
CA VAL A 43 -6.87 21.76 -18.35
C VAL A 43 -5.78 22.16 -17.35
N VAL A 44 -6.14 22.98 -16.37
CA VAL A 44 -5.20 23.47 -15.34
C VAL A 44 -5.24 22.60 -14.08
N LYS A 45 -6.39 21.99 -13.80
CA LYS A 45 -6.61 21.16 -12.61
C LYS A 45 -7.00 19.75 -12.99
N ALA A 46 -6.66 18.78 -12.16
CA ALA A 46 -7.11 17.41 -12.32
C ALA A 46 -8.65 17.38 -12.27
N ILE A 47 -9.26 16.80 -13.29
CA ILE A 47 -10.70 16.57 -13.34
C ILE A 47 -10.97 15.08 -13.36
N TYR A 48 -12.17 14.70 -12.93
CA TYR A 48 -12.64 13.32 -13.03
C TYR A 48 -12.58 12.85 -14.49
N GLY A 49 -12.13 11.62 -14.70
CA GLY A 49 -12.00 11.01 -16.02
C GLY A 49 -10.65 11.19 -16.70
N LEU A 50 -9.74 12.00 -16.14
CA LEU A 50 -8.34 12.02 -16.61
C LEU A 50 -7.56 10.83 -16.04
N ASN A 51 -6.84 10.10 -16.90
CA ASN A 51 -6.03 8.94 -16.50
C ASN A 51 -4.93 9.31 -15.48
N GLN A 52 -4.44 10.54 -15.52
CA GLN A 52 -3.42 11.07 -14.63
C GLN A 52 -3.97 11.66 -13.32
N ALA A 53 -5.27 11.96 -13.23
CA ALA A 53 -5.86 12.56 -12.02
C ALA A 53 -5.68 11.69 -10.75
N PRO A 54 -5.87 10.35 -10.80
CA PRO A 54 -5.60 9.48 -9.65
C PRO A 54 -4.15 9.55 -9.16
N ARG A 55 -3.19 9.64 -10.09
CA ARG A 55 -1.76 9.72 -9.75
C ARG A 55 -1.43 11.06 -9.10
N ALA A 56 -1.88 12.17 -9.70
CA ALA A 56 -1.66 13.51 -9.15
C ALA A 56 -2.21 13.61 -7.71
N TRP A 57 -3.41 13.09 -7.49
CA TRP A 57 -4.01 13.03 -6.16
C TRP A 57 -3.21 12.18 -5.17
N TYR A 58 -2.77 10.99 -5.58
CA TYR A 58 -1.97 10.12 -4.73
C TYR A 58 -0.66 10.78 -4.31
N GLU A 59 0.04 11.44 -5.23
CA GLU A 59 1.29 12.18 -4.92
C GLU A 59 1.05 13.26 -3.86
N THR A 60 0.00 14.08 -4.01
CA THR A 60 -0.30 15.14 -3.04
C THR A 60 -0.73 14.59 -1.68
N LEU A 61 -1.62 13.60 -1.66
CA LEU A 61 -2.06 12.95 -0.42
C LEU A 61 -0.88 12.29 0.31
N ALA A 62 -0.01 11.59 -0.42
CA ALA A 62 1.16 10.95 0.14
C ALA A 62 2.11 11.97 0.77
N ASN A 63 2.40 13.07 0.07
CA ASN A 63 3.24 14.15 0.61
C ASN A 63 2.65 14.76 1.88
N TYR A 64 1.36 15.09 1.87
CA TYR A 64 0.67 15.65 3.04
C TYR A 64 0.74 14.71 4.25
N LEU A 65 0.49 13.41 4.04
CA LEU A 65 0.60 12.40 5.10
C LEU A 65 2.03 12.32 5.65
N LEU A 66 3.03 12.27 4.77
CA LEU A 66 4.44 12.21 5.17
C LEU A 66 4.87 13.45 5.97
N GLU A 67 4.48 14.65 5.54
CA GLU A 67 4.74 15.92 6.24
C GLU A 67 4.11 15.95 7.64
N ASN A 68 2.96 15.29 7.82
CA ASN A 68 2.29 15.15 9.11
C ASN A 68 2.77 13.95 9.94
N GLY A 69 3.91 13.36 9.57
CA GLY A 69 4.54 12.27 10.33
C GLY A 69 3.89 10.89 10.15
N PHE A 70 2.94 10.76 9.22
CA PHE A 70 2.47 9.45 8.80
C PHE A 70 3.55 8.75 7.98
N GLN A 71 3.53 7.42 8.01
CA GLN A 71 4.46 6.59 7.25
C GLN A 71 3.64 5.66 6.38
N ILE A 72 3.95 5.62 5.10
CA ILE A 72 3.18 4.90 4.10
C ILE A 72 4.03 3.71 3.65
N GLY A 73 3.61 2.49 3.98
CA GLY A 73 4.24 1.26 3.50
C GLY A 73 5.74 1.14 3.85
N LEU A 74 6.58 1.10 2.81
CA LEU A 74 8.04 0.99 2.90
C LEU A 74 8.68 2.37 3.14
N GLN A 75 9.56 2.44 4.13
CA GLN A 75 10.41 3.61 4.35
C GLN A 75 11.69 3.50 3.53
N VAL A 76 11.99 4.51 2.72
CA VAL A 76 13.25 4.61 2.00
C VAL A 76 14.07 5.75 2.61
N LYS A 77 15.27 5.42 3.09
CA LYS A 77 16.23 6.38 3.65
C LYS A 77 17.49 6.35 2.81
N GLN A 78 17.75 7.44 2.09
CA GLN A 78 19.00 7.61 1.36
C GLN A 78 20.07 8.18 2.30
N LYS A 79 21.22 7.55 2.34
CA LYS A 79 22.40 7.96 3.12
C LYS A 79 23.64 7.96 2.22
N GLN A 80 24.75 8.48 2.71
CA GLN A 80 26.02 8.51 1.97
C GLN A 80 26.51 7.10 1.59
N ASP A 81 26.19 6.09 2.39
CA ASP A 81 26.58 4.69 2.24
C ASP A 81 25.56 3.84 1.45
N GLY A 82 24.44 4.42 1.02
CA GLY A 82 23.47 3.74 0.16
C GLY A 82 22.01 4.06 0.46
N ILE A 83 21.12 3.27 -0.13
CA ILE A 83 19.67 3.37 0.02
C ILE A 83 19.21 2.27 0.99
N PHE A 84 18.60 2.67 2.10
CA PHE A 84 18.04 1.76 3.10
C PHE A 84 16.53 1.69 2.95
N ILE A 85 16.00 0.48 2.84
CA ILE A 85 14.57 0.23 2.80
C ILE A 85 14.17 -0.47 4.10
N SER A 86 13.17 0.04 4.81
CA SER A 86 12.71 -0.48 6.11
C SER A 86 11.19 -0.56 6.19
N GLN A 87 10.68 -1.58 6.88
CA GLN A 87 9.28 -1.75 7.25
C GLN A 87 9.11 -1.85 8.78
N ASP A 88 10.04 -1.31 9.57
CA ASP A 88 10.10 -1.54 11.02
C ASP A 88 8.81 -1.16 11.75
N LYS A 89 8.17 -0.05 11.36
CA LYS A 89 6.88 0.36 11.95
C LYS A 89 5.77 -0.62 11.61
N TYR A 90 5.72 -1.09 10.36
CA TYR A 90 4.74 -2.09 9.95
C TYR A 90 4.94 -3.40 10.73
N VAL A 91 6.20 -3.82 10.93
CA VAL A 91 6.52 -4.98 11.78
C VAL A 91 6.03 -4.76 13.21
N ALA A 92 6.38 -3.63 13.83
CA ALA A 92 6.03 -3.32 15.21
C ALA A 92 4.51 -3.29 15.45
N GLU A 93 3.76 -2.65 14.54
CA GLU A 93 2.30 -2.58 14.64
C GLU A 93 1.63 -3.95 14.52
N ASN A 94 2.14 -4.81 13.64
CA ASN A 94 1.60 -6.16 13.47
C ASN A 94 2.02 -7.09 14.60
N LEU A 95 3.25 -7.03 15.11
CA LEU A 95 3.64 -7.78 16.32
C LEU A 95 2.72 -7.43 17.49
N ARG A 96 2.43 -6.14 17.71
CA ARG A 96 1.46 -5.72 18.72
C ARG A 96 0.06 -6.27 18.45
N LYS A 97 -0.40 -6.21 17.21
CA LYS A 97 -1.72 -6.70 16.79
C LYS A 97 -1.91 -8.20 17.05
N PHE A 98 -0.88 -9.00 16.85
CA PHE A 98 -0.91 -10.45 17.06
C PHE A 98 -0.42 -10.88 18.45
N GLY A 99 -0.07 -9.94 19.34
CA GLY A 99 0.41 -10.25 20.69
C GLY A 99 1.81 -10.89 20.72
N LEU A 100 2.65 -10.62 19.72
CA LEU A 100 3.97 -11.22 19.53
C LEU A 100 5.13 -10.26 19.87
N THR A 101 4.88 -9.20 20.65
CA THR A 101 5.90 -8.19 20.99
C THR A 101 7.07 -8.76 21.78
N ASP A 102 6.82 -9.76 22.62
CA ASP A 102 7.83 -10.43 23.46
C ASP A 102 8.29 -11.77 22.87
N GLY A 103 7.98 -12.01 21.59
CA GLY A 103 8.35 -13.23 20.89
C GLY A 103 9.86 -13.38 20.75
N LYS A 104 10.37 -14.61 20.94
CA LYS A 104 11.78 -14.91 20.70
C LYS A 104 12.09 -14.85 19.20
N SER A 105 13.17 -14.17 18.85
CA SER A 105 13.69 -14.19 17.49
C SER A 105 14.25 -15.57 17.16
N SER A 106 13.96 -16.06 15.95
CA SER A 106 14.62 -17.22 15.35
C SER A 106 15.33 -16.78 14.08
N SER A 107 16.57 -17.23 13.89
CA SER A 107 17.33 -17.02 12.65
C SER A 107 16.85 -17.93 11.52
N THR A 108 16.19 -19.04 11.85
CA THR A 108 15.63 -20.00 10.89
C THR A 108 14.11 -19.96 10.98
N PRO A 109 13.40 -19.39 9.98
CA PRO A 109 11.95 -19.26 10.02
C PRO A 109 11.21 -20.60 9.91
N ILE A 110 11.79 -21.58 9.20
CA ILE A 110 11.21 -22.93 9.01
C ILE A 110 12.32 -23.95 8.74
N ASP A 111 12.12 -25.19 9.16
CA ASP A 111 12.97 -26.33 8.77
C ASP A 111 12.60 -26.75 7.33
N THR A 112 13.54 -26.67 6.41
CA THR A 112 13.30 -26.96 4.99
C THR A 112 13.25 -28.45 4.66
N GLU A 113 13.78 -29.32 5.55
CA GLU A 113 13.86 -30.76 5.30
C GLU A 113 12.63 -31.51 5.80
N LYS A 114 11.87 -30.91 6.72
CA LYS A 114 10.70 -31.54 7.33
C LYS A 114 9.41 -31.00 6.74
N PRO A 115 8.53 -31.86 6.21
CA PRO A 115 7.21 -31.41 5.77
C PRO A 115 6.42 -30.90 6.98
N LEU A 116 5.62 -29.84 6.77
CA LEU A 116 4.66 -29.39 7.76
C LEU A 116 3.58 -30.46 7.93
N LEU A 117 3.48 -30.99 9.15
CA LEU A 117 2.48 -31.99 9.53
C LEU A 117 1.47 -31.35 10.47
N LYS A 118 0.24 -31.86 10.45
CA LYS A 118 -0.78 -31.45 11.42
C LYS A 118 -0.32 -31.85 12.82
N ASP A 119 -0.28 -30.90 13.74
CA ASP A 119 -0.07 -31.20 15.16
C ASP A 119 -1.36 -31.80 15.73
N PRO A 120 -1.38 -33.08 16.16
CA PRO A 120 -2.57 -33.69 16.74
C PRO A 120 -2.98 -33.05 18.08
N ASN A 121 -2.06 -32.33 18.75
CA ASN A 121 -2.31 -31.65 20.02
C ASN A 121 -2.36 -30.12 19.86
N GLY A 122 -2.22 -29.61 18.63
CA GLY A 122 -2.23 -28.17 18.36
C GLY A 122 -3.63 -27.59 18.47
N GLU A 123 -3.72 -26.34 18.93
CA GLU A 123 -4.98 -25.59 18.85
C GLU A 123 -5.29 -25.20 17.41
N ASP A 124 -6.53 -25.40 16.98
CA ASP A 124 -6.98 -24.95 15.66
C ASP A 124 -6.97 -23.41 15.62
N MET A 125 -6.35 -22.85 14.58
CA MET A 125 -6.36 -21.41 14.33
C MET A 125 -7.60 -21.01 13.53
N ASP A 126 -8.22 -19.89 13.90
CA ASP A 126 -9.27 -19.27 13.10
C ASP A 126 -8.76 -18.93 11.68
N VAL A 127 -9.49 -19.40 10.65
CA VAL A 127 -9.09 -19.27 9.24
C VAL A 127 -8.86 -17.82 8.82
N HIS A 128 -9.67 -16.88 9.31
CA HIS A 128 -9.51 -15.46 9.00
C HIS A 128 -8.24 -14.88 9.63
N THR A 129 -7.93 -15.32 10.85
CA THR A 129 -6.68 -14.94 11.54
C THR A 129 -5.47 -15.51 10.81
N TYR A 130 -5.54 -16.75 10.34
CA TYR A 130 -4.47 -17.37 9.54
C TYR A 130 -4.23 -16.62 8.23
N ILE A 131 -5.27 -16.42 7.42
CA ILE A 131 -5.20 -15.69 6.14
C ILE A 131 -4.66 -14.26 6.34
N SER A 132 -5.14 -13.55 7.37
CA SER A 132 -4.62 -12.22 7.67
C SER A 132 -3.13 -12.23 8.06
N THR A 133 -2.68 -13.25 8.78
CA THR A 133 -1.28 -13.38 9.19
C THR A 133 -0.39 -13.65 7.98
N ILE A 134 -0.81 -14.56 7.09
CA ILE A 134 -0.12 -14.83 5.83
C ILE A 134 -0.07 -13.58 4.95
N GLY A 135 -1.17 -12.84 4.81
CA GLY A 135 -1.19 -11.59 4.03
C GLY A 135 -0.20 -10.53 4.56
N TYR A 136 -0.11 -10.39 5.89
CA TYR A 136 0.89 -9.53 6.53
C TYR A 136 2.32 -9.96 6.19
N LEU A 137 2.61 -11.26 6.35
CA LEU A 137 3.93 -11.81 6.09
C LEU A 137 4.30 -11.74 4.61
N MET A 138 3.35 -11.94 3.71
CA MET A 138 3.54 -11.78 2.26
C MET A 138 3.98 -10.35 1.92
N TYR A 139 3.34 -9.33 2.50
CA TYR A 139 3.77 -7.95 2.29
C TYR A 139 5.20 -7.68 2.79
N LEU A 140 5.59 -8.30 3.90
CA LEU A 140 6.96 -8.21 4.44
C LEU A 140 8.02 -8.84 3.56
N THR A 141 7.70 -9.86 2.75
CA THR A 141 8.69 -10.52 1.87
C THR A 141 9.37 -9.54 0.90
N SER A 142 8.74 -8.40 0.63
CA SER A 142 9.31 -7.30 -0.18
C SER A 142 10.56 -6.66 0.44
N SER A 143 10.70 -6.64 1.78
CA SER A 143 11.89 -6.13 2.49
C SER A 143 12.65 -7.22 3.26
N ARG A 144 12.04 -8.39 3.45
CA ARG A 144 12.58 -9.54 4.19
C ARG A 144 12.56 -10.79 3.31
N PRO A 145 13.48 -10.88 2.33
CA PRO A 145 13.54 -12.05 1.45
C PRO A 145 13.92 -13.34 2.21
N ASP A 146 14.55 -13.22 3.39
CA ASP A 146 14.95 -14.33 4.24
C ASP A 146 13.76 -15.14 4.79
N ILE A 147 12.58 -14.53 4.95
CA ILE A 147 11.37 -15.26 5.37
C ILE A 147 10.55 -15.80 4.20
N MET A 148 10.91 -15.43 2.96
CA MET A 148 10.07 -15.65 1.78
C MET A 148 9.67 -17.11 1.62
N PHE A 149 10.63 -18.03 1.67
CA PHE A 149 10.37 -19.47 1.54
C PHE A 149 9.33 -19.95 2.56
N ALA A 150 9.52 -19.65 3.85
CA ALA A 150 8.61 -20.06 4.91
C ALA A 150 7.19 -19.51 4.70
N VAL A 151 7.06 -18.24 4.33
CA VAL A 151 5.77 -17.60 4.09
C VAL A 151 5.02 -18.27 2.94
N TYR A 152 5.70 -18.53 1.82
CA TYR A 152 5.09 -19.21 0.68
C TYR A 152 4.73 -20.66 1.00
N THR A 153 5.56 -21.38 1.77
CA THR A 153 5.21 -22.73 2.25
C THR A 153 3.93 -22.70 3.08
N CYS A 154 3.79 -21.77 4.02
CA CYS A 154 2.59 -21.64 4.83
C CYS A 154 1.37 -21.18 4.01
N ALA A 155 1.56 -20.32 3.01
CA ALA A 155 0.47 -19.84 2.15
C ALA A 155 -0.24 -20.96 1.36
N HIS A 156 0.41 -22.10 1.13
CA HIS A 156 -0.23 -23.27 0.51
C HIS A 156 -1.33 -23.91 1.35
N PHE A 157 -1.43 -23.55 2.62
CA PHE A 157 -2.46 -24.04 3.55
C PHE A 157 -3.59 -23.01 3.79
N CYS A 158 -3.59 -21.89 3.05
CA CYS A 158 -4.68 -20.91 3.06
C CYS A 158 -5.91 -21.37 2.28
#